data_AF-A0A1M7C3W4-F1
#
_entry.id   AF-A0A1M7C3W4-F1
#
_cell.length_a   1.000
_cell.length_b   1.000
_cell.length_c   1.000
_cell.angle_alpha   90.00
_cell.angle_beta   90.00
_cell.angle_gamma   90.00
#
_symmetry.space_group_name_H-M   'P 1'
#
loop_
_entity.id
_entity.type
_entity.pdbx_description
1 polymer ?
#
loop_
_entity_poly.entity_id
_entity_poly.type
_entity_poly.pdbx_seq_one_letter_code
_entity_poly.pdbx_strand_id
1 'polypeptide(L)'
;MKQVALILSLCLAGFATKAQTAKELIGKWKLVKETKNGSVSTPKETYQVFEEGGVFQGIKEDKTRKGKWRLSSDNSELTISISVVSLKFSVDYFDAKRRVISNPQTGTLEYEKVTE
;
A
#
# COMPACT_ATOMS: atom_id res chain seq x y z
N MET A 1 -26.71 -22.35 -39.89
CA MET A 1 -25.44 -22.23 -39.16
C MET A 1 -25.29 -20.81 -38.62
N LYS A 2 -25.85 -20.51 -37.44
CA LYS A 2 -25.83 -19.15 -36.86
C LYS A 2 -25.91 -19.19 -35.32
N GLN A 3 -25.08 -19.97 -34.62
CA GLN A 3 -25.10 -19.98 -33.14
C GLN A 3 -23.73 -20.30 -32.50
N VAL A 4 -22.63 -19.69 -32.97
CA VAL A 4 -21.30 -19.92 -32.35
C VAL A 4 -20.53 -18.61 -32.08
N ALA A 5 -21.20 -17.45 -32.02
CA ALA A 5 -20.50 -16.16 -31.91
C ALA A 5 -20.75 -15.38 -30.60
N LEU A 6 -21.33 -15.99 -29.56
CA LEU A 6 -21.75 -15.26 -28.35
C LEU A 6 -21.21 -15.82 -27.01
N ILE A 7 -20.06 -16.49 -27.02
CA ILE A 7 -19.44 -17.05 -25.78
C ILE A 7 -18.04 -16.45 -25.51
N LEU A 8 -17.55 -15.51 -26.34
CA LEU A 8 -16.17 -15.01 -26.23
C LEU A 8 -16.00 -13.66 -25.51
N SER A 9 -17.05 -13.10 -24.90
CA SER A 9 -17.02 -11.75 -24.32
C SER A 9 -17.05 -11.69 -22.78
N LEU A 10 -17.12 -12.82 -22.08
CA LEU A 10 -17.33 -12.84 -20.62
C LEU A 10 -16.09 -13.16 -19.75
N CYS A 11 -14.87 -13.16 -20.31
CA CYS A 11 -13.65 -13.48 -19.56
C CYS A 11 -12.69 -12.30 -19.31
N LEU A 12 -13.00 -11.07 -19.73
CA LEU A 12 -12.07 -9.93 -19.59
C LEU A 12 -12.31 -9.00 -18.38
N ALA A 13 -13.34 -9.22 -17.55
CA ALA A 13 -13.65 -8.33 -16.43
C ALA A 13 -12.83 -8.58 -15.14
N GLY A 14 -12.02 -9.65 -15.08
CA GLY A 14 -11.35 -10.09 -13.83
C GLY A 14 -9.98 -9.48 -13.53
N PHE A 15 -9.35 -8.76 -14.46
CA PHE A 15 -7.95 -8.31 -14.32
C PHE A 15 -7.78 -6.82 -13.99
N ALA A 16 -8.84 -6.02 -14.03
CA ALA A 16 -8.74 -4.56 -13.85
C ALA A 16 -8.51 -4.11 -12.39
N THR A 17 -8.78 -4.97 -11.40
CA THR A 17 -8.70 -4.59 -9.99
C THR A 17 -7.27 -4.52 -9.44
N LYS A 18 -6.28 -5.14 -10.12
CA LYS A 18 -4.91 -5.24 -9.59
C LYS A 18 -4.01 -4.07 -9.98
N ALA A 19 -4.08 -3.56 -11.21
CA ALA A 19 -3.32 -2.36 -11.58
C ALA A 19 -3.82 -1.10 -10.83
N GLN A 20 -5.08 -1.12 -10.37
CA GLN A 20 -5.70 -0.04 -9.62
C GLN A 20 -5.00 0.23 -8.28
N THR A 21 -4.57 -0.81 -7.56
CA THR A 21 -3.94 -0.68 -6.23
C THR A 21 -2.65 0.14 -6.25
N ALA A 22 -1.78 -0.07 -7.24
CA ALA A 22 -0.52 0.67 -7.34
C ALA A 22 -0.74 2.17 -7.61
N LYS A 23 -1.72 2.49 -8.47
CA LYS A 23 -2.12 3.88 -8.74
C LYS A 23 -2.77 4.53 -7.53
N GLU A 24 -3.61 3.78 -6.82
CA GLU A 24 -4.26 4.27 -5.60
C GLU A 24 -3.29 4.42 -4.41
N LEU A 25 -2.17 3.69 -4.39
CA LEU A 25 -1.15 3.83 -3.34
C LEU A 25 -0.42 5.17 -3.42
N ILE A 26 -0.28 5.74 -4.61
CA ILE A 26 0.34 7.05 -4.83
C ILE A 26 -0.36 8.12 -3.98
N GLY A 27 0.43 8.93 -3.28
CA GLY A 27 -0.03 10.01 -2.40
C GLY A 27 0.56 9.94 -0.99
N LYS A 28 0.06 10.83 -0.13
CA LYS A 28 0.46 10.95 1.27
C LYS A 28 -0.51 10.18 2.18
N TRP A 29 0.04 9.45 3.14
CA TRP A 29 -0.69 8.60 4.07
C TRP A 29 -0.28 8.91 5.50
N LYS A 30 -1.24 9.12 6.39
CA LYS A 30 -1.03 9.35 7.83
C LYS A 30 -1.18 8.03 8.59
N LEU A 31 -0.22 7.71 9.45
CA LEU A 31 -0.33 6.58 10.37
C LEU A 31 -1.31 6.96 11.48
N VAL A 32 -2.46 6.30 11.54
CA VAL A 32 -3.52 6.60 12.51
C VAL A 32 -3.59 5.59 13.65
N LYS A 33 -3.08 4.38 13.43
CA LYS A 33 -3.03 3.33 14.44
C LYS A 33 -1.86 2.38 14.19
N GLU A 34 -1.12 2.09 15.26
CA GLU A 34 -0.06 1.10 15.32
C GLU A 34 -0.43 0.08 16.39
N THR A 35 -0.39 -1.21 16.05
CA THR A 35 -0.60 -2.32 16.99
C THR A 35 0.63 -3.21 17.00
N LYS A 36 1.31 -3.29 18.14
CA LYS A 36 2.54 -4.06 18.30
C LYS A 36 2.56 -4.75 19.65
N ASN A 37 2.79 -6.07 19.67
CA ASN A 37 2.86 -6.89 20.88
C ASN A 37 1.65 -6.71 21.83
N GLY A 38 0.44 -6.58 21.26
CA GLY A 38 -0.80 -6.35 22.01
C GLY A 38 -1.04 -4.91 22.44
N SER A 39 -0.06 -4.02 22.31
CA SER A 39 -0.21 -2.59 22.60
C SER A 39 -0.70 -1.84 21.37
N VAL A 40 -1.73 -1.00 21.55
CA VAL A 40 -2.27 -0.10 20.52
C VAL A 40 -1.83 1.32 20.83
N SER A 41 -1.34 2.02 19.82
CA SER A 41 -0.98 3.44 19.91
C SER A 41 -1.43 4.20 18.66
N THR A 42 -1.57 5.52 18.80
CA THR A 42 -1.77 6.44 17.68
C THR A 42 -0.52 7.32 17.57
N PRO A 43 0.37 7.02 16.61
CA PRO A 43 1.59 7.80 16.41
C PRO A 43 1.29 9.24 16.03
N LYS A 44 2.01 10.18 16.64
CA LYS A 44 1.91 11.60 16.27
C LYS A 44 2.59 11.83 14.92
N GLU A 45 1.94 12.64 14.07
CA GLU A 45 2.52 13.25 12.86
C GLU A 45 3.51 12.36 12.10
N THR A 46 3.10 11.12 11.83
CA THR A 46 3.88 10.12 11.11
C THR A 46 3.21 9.85 9.76
N TYR A 47 3.97 10.02 8.68
CA TYR A 47 3.47 9.93 7.32
C TYR A 47 4.33 9.05 6.44
N GLN A 48 3.71 8.52 5.39
CA GLN A 48 4.37 7.87 4.27
C GLN A 48 3.89 8.52 2.98
N VAL A 49 4.82 8.85 2.09
CA VAL A 49 4.54 9.42 0.77
C VAL A 49 5.03 8.44 -0.29
N PHE A 50 4.14 8.05 -1.18
CA PHE A 50 4.43 7.20 -2.33
C PHE A 50 4.25 8.02 -3.60
N GLU A 51 5.28 8.03 -4.43
CA GLU A 51 5.31 8.77 -5.69
C GLU A 51 5.46 7.80 -6.85
N GLU A 52 5.08 8.26 -8.04
CA GLU A 52 5.28 7.51 -9.28
C GLU A 52 6.77 7.16 -9.48
N GLY A 53 7.04 6.10 -10.24
CA GLY A 53 8.41 5.61 -10.44
C GLY A 53 9.03 4.94 -9.21
N GLY A 54 8.23 4.62 -8.18
CA GLY A 54 8.68 3.85 -7.03
C GLY A 54 9.44 4.67 -5.99
N VAL A 55 9.26 6.00 -5.96
CA VAL A 55 9.90 6.89 -4.98
C VAL A 55 9.09 6.91 -3.68
N PHE A 56 9.79 6.81 -2.55
CA PHE A 56 9.18 6.73 -1.21
C PHE A 56 9.79 7.76 -0.25
N GLN A 57 8.95 8.33 0.62
CA GLN A 57 9.41 9.14 1.76
C GLN A 57 8.66 8.74 3.04
N GLY A 58 9.41 8.40 4.09
CA GLY A 58 8.88 8.23 5.43
C GLY A 58 9.14 9.49 6.25
N ILE A 59 8.10 10.07 6.84
CA ILE A 59 8.19 11.30 7.63
C ILE A 59 7.74 10.97 9.05
N LYS A 60 8.54 11.36 10.03
CA LYS A 60 8.17 11.29 11.44
C LYS A 60 8.63 12.57 12.10
N GLU A 61 7.68 13.37 12.56
CA GLU A 61 7.94 14.69 13.14
C GLU A 61 8.73 15.57 12.16
N ASP A 62 9.96 15.96 12.50
CA ASP A 62 10.85 16.80 11.70
C ASP A 62 11.79 15.99 10.78
N LYS A 63 11.76 14.66 10.86
CA LYS A 63 12.68 13.78 10.15
C LYS A 63 12.05 13.16 8.91
N THR A 64 12.75 13.28 7.79
CA THR A 64 12.38 12.64 6.52
C THR A 64 13.43 11.60 6.12
N ARG A 65 12.98 10.42 5.73
CA ARG A 65 13.81 9.34 5.18
C ARG A 65 13.33 8.99 3.78
N LYS A 66 14.22 9.13 2.79
CA LYS A 66 13.94 8.79 1.40
C LYS A 66 14.25 7.32 1.11
N GLY A 67 13.50 6.73 0.21
CA GLY A 67 13.63 5.34 -0.17
C GLY A 67 12.94 5.02 -1.48
N LYS A 68 12.75 3.73 -1.71
CA LYS A 68 11.99 3.18 -2.83
C LYS A 68 10.87 2.28 -2.33
N TRP A 69 9.83 2.14 -3.12
CA TRP A 69 8.77 1.17 -2.86
C TRP A 69 8.48 0.32 -4.09
N ARG A 70 7.90 -0.87 -3.85
CA ARG A 70 7.31 -1.73 -4.88
C ARG A 70 6.18 -2.55 -4.28
N LEU A 71 5.19 -2.88 -5.08
CA LEU A 71 4.18 -3.89 -4.78
C LEU A 71 4.52 -5.20 -5.50
N SER A 72 4.18 -6.34 -4.90
CA SER A 72 4.17 -7.62 -5.59
C SER A 72 3.16 -7.61 -6.75
N SER A 73 3.29 -8.53 -7.69
CA SER A 73 2.42 -8.61 -8.87
C SER A 73 0.95 -8.86 -8.56
N ASP A 74 0.66 -9.43 -7.39
CA ASP A 74 -0.69 -9.66 -6.84
C ASP A 74 -1.12 -8.61 -5.81
N ASN A 75 -0.28 -7.60 -5.57
CA ASN A 75 -0.45 -6.52 -4.59
C ASN A 75 -0.56 -6.96 -3.12
N SER A 76 -0.28 -8.22 -2.79
CA SER A 76 -0.36 -8.70 -1.41
C SER A 76 0.85 -8.31 -0.57
N GLU A 77 1.97 -7.89 -1.17
CA GLU A 77 3.19 -7.50 -0.48
C GLU A 77 3.66 -6.10 -0.91
N LEU A 78 3.84 -5.21 0.07
CA LEU A 78 4.51 -3.92 -0.10
C LEU A 78 5.95 -4.02 0.42
N THR A 79 6.92 -3.79 -0.45
CA THR A 79 8.32 -3.63 -0.05
C THR A 79 8.69 -2.15 0.01
N ILE A 80 9.26 -1.70 1.13
CA ILE A 80 9.85 -0.37 1.30
C ILE A 80 11.35 -0.53 1.55
N SER A 81 12.17 0.13 0.75
CA SER A 81 13.64 0.08 0.85
C SER A 81 14.20 1.46 1.18
N ILE A 82 14.87 1.59 2.32
CA ILE A 82 15.51 2.83 2.80
C ILE A 82 16.99 2.54 3.02
N SER A 83 17.87 3.18 2.25
CA SER A 83 19.31 2.90 2.24
C SER A 83 19.60 1.40 2.07
N VAL A 84 20.21 0.74 3.05
CA VAL A 84 20.58 -0.68 3.02
C VAL A 84 19.49 -1.61 3.59
N VAL A 85 18.42 -1.05 4.16
CA VAL A 85 17.36 -1.82 4.81
C VAL A 85 16.17 -1.94 3.88
N SER A 86 15.62 -3.15 3.77
CA SER A 86 14.36 -3.42 3.06
C SER A 86 13.37 -4.07 4.00
N LEU A 87 12.19 -3.47 4.11
CA LEU A 87 11.08 -3.95 4.92
C LEU A 87 9.98 -4.45 3.98
N LYS A 88 9.53 -5.68 4.20
CA LYS A 88 8.38 -6.27 3.53
C LYS A 88 7.18 -6.20 4.46
N PHE A 89 6.03 -5.92 3.88
CA PHE A 89 4.76 -5.87 4.59
C PHE A 89 3.70 -6.63 3.80
N SER A 90 2.91 -7.44 4.49
CA SER A 90 1.64 -7.92 3.95
C SER A 90 0.67 -6.75 3.81
N VAL A 91 -0.09 -6.71 2.73
CA VAL A 91 -1.20 -5.78 2.53
C VAL A 91 -2.48 -6.47 2.99
N ASP A 92 -2.88 -6.20 4.22
CA ASP A 92 -4.03 -6.85 4.86
C ASP A 92 -5.36 -6.25 4.40
N TYR A 93 -5.35 -4.94 4.08
CA TYR A 93 -6.49 -4.22 3.55
C TYR A 93 -6.02 -3.00 2.75
N PHE A 94 -6.71 -2.68 1.66
CA PHE A 94 -6.41 -1.50 0.85
C PHE A 94 -7.64 -0.98 0.10
N ASP A 95 -7.93 0.31 0.24
CA ASP A 95 -8.84 1.08 -0.59
C ASP A 95 -8.31 2.51 -0.84
N ALA A 96 -9.09 3.34 -1.52
CA ALA A 96 -8.71 4.71 -1.88
C ALA A 96 -8.48 5.66 -0.68
N LYS A 97 -8.95 5.33 0.53
CA LYS A 97 -8.90 6.17 1.73
C LYS A 97 -8.12 5.54 2.87
N ARG A 98 -8.02 4.22 2.93
CA ARG A 98 -7.51 3.47 4.06
C ARG A 98 -6.68 2.28 3.58
N ARG A 99 -5.59 2.01 4.30
CA ARG A 99 -4.82 0.79 4.13
C ARG A 99 -4.32 0.25 5.46
N VAL A 100 -4.23 -1.07 5.55
CA VAL A 100 -3.67 -1.79 6.69
C VAL A 100 -2.58 -2.69 6.17
N ILE A 101 -1.40 -2.57 6.75
CA ILE A 101 -0.24 -3.39 6.43
C ILE A 101 0.34 -4.01 7.70
N SER A 102 0.97 -5.17 7.58
CA SER A 102 1.59 -5.83 8.72
C SER A 102 2.93 -6.45 8.40
N ASN A 103 3.82 -6.49 9.39
CA ASN A 103 4.98 -7.37 9.35
C ASN A 103 5.44 -7.79 10.76
N PRO A 104 6.25 -8.84 10.89
CA PRO A 104 6.70 -9.33 12.19
C PRO A 104 7.54 -8.32 13.00
N GLN A 105 8.19 -7.35 12.35
CA GLN A 105 9.11 -6.42 13.00
C GLN A 105 8.43 -5.19 13.61
N THR A 106 7.37 -4.71 12.95
CA THR A 106 6.68 -3.45 13.26
C THR A 106 5.25 -3.67 13.77
N GLY A 107 4.69 -4.87 13.58
CA GLY A 107 3.30 -5.16 13.93
C GLY A 107 2.36 -4.76 12.79
N THR A 108 1.13 -4.37 13.16
CA THR A 108 0.09 -3.92 12.23
C THR A 108 0.01 -2.40 12.24
N LEU A 109 0.05 -1.82 11.05
CA LEU A 109 0.04 -0.38 10.81
C LEU A 109 -1.16 -0.02 9.94
N GLU A 110 -1.98 0.91 10.43
CA GLU A 110 -3.16 1.38 9.74
C GLU A 110 -2.97 2.85 9.36
N TYR A 111 -3.23 3.13 8.08
CA TYR A 111 -3.03 4.43 7.50
C TYR A 111 -4.31 4.94 6.85
N GLU A 112 -4.48 6.25 6.92
CA GLU A 112 -5.47 6.99 6.17
C GLU A 112 -4.81 7.86 5.11
N LYS A 113 -5.42 7.95 3.94
CA LYS A 113 -4.94 8.80 2.85
C LYS A 113 -5.23 10.25 3.21
N VAL A 114 -4.20 11.09 3.13
CA VAL A 114 -4.36 12.53 3.32
C VAL A 114 -4.93 13.09 2.03
N THR A 115 -6.19 13.50 2.09
CA THR A 115 -6.83 14.29 1.05
C THR A 115 -6.57 15.77 1.34
N GLU A 116 -6.11 16.51 0.34
CA GLU A 116 -6.07 17.98 0.39
C GLU A 116 -7.49 18.58 0.41
#